data_AF-A0A223S0J1-F1
#
_entry.id   AF-A0A223S0J1-F1
#
_cell.length_a   1.000
_cell.length_b   1.000
_cell.length_c   1.000
_cell.angle_alpha   90.00
_cell.angle_beta   90.00
_cell.angle_gamma   90.00
#
_symmetry.space_group_name_H-M   'P 1'
#
loop_
_entity.id
_entity.type
_entity.pdbx_description
1 polymer ?
#
loop_
_entity_poly.entity_id
_entity_poly.type
_entity_poly.pdbx_seq_one_letter_code
_entity_poly.pdbx_strand_id
1 'polypeptide(L)'
;MDRRHLSAEEREEYDALLHDAGYDEHGQRRPSAEIGERMHELLTDAIRAGRNWARYVVVDDARSGHLKRFKRWDKSRHVVEINHEQVLVPRAAVMGVKRKNAETGAVYHQQALFAEMAWDELVDVMEAAQSRIAAAQITVGTCAKLLALKVRCPDSTGPADACTRLRLDMDAYLRADETAA
;
A
#
# COMPACT_ATOMS: atom_id res chain seq x y z
N MET A 1 14.24 0.05 10.39
CA MET A 1 14.28 -0.78 11.60
C MET A 1 12.89 -1.40 11.71
N ASP A 2 12.81 -2.72 11.69
CA ASP A 2 11.53 -3.41 11.78
C ASP A 2 10.92 -3.22 13.19
N ARG A 3 9.59 -3.05 13.31
CA ARG A 3 8.87 -2.90 14.60
C ARG A 3 9.18 -4.03 15.60
N ARG A 4 9.75 -5.14 15.10
CA ARG A 4 10.22 -6.30 15.84
C ARG A 4 11.33 -6.01 16.85
N HIS A 5 12.03 -4.87 16.72
CA HIS A 5 13.11 -4.50 17.65
C HIS A 5 12.65 -3.69 18.86
N LEU A 6 11.40 -3.20 18.86
CA LEU A 6 10.81 -2.54 20.02
C LEU A 6 10.30 -3.59 21.00
N SER A 7 10.43 -3.32 22.29
CA SER A 7 9.76 -4.10 23.35
C SER A 7 8.23 -4.03 23.18
N ALA A 8 7.48 -4.83 23.94
CA ALA A 8 6.02 -4.77 23.89
C ALA A 8 5.50 -3.40 24.35
N GLU A 9 6.05 -2.87 25.45
CA GLU A 9 5.70 -1.56 26.01
C GLU A 9 6.06 -0.41 25.07
N GLU A 10 7.25 -0.47 24.44
CA GLU A 10 7.67 0.55 23.47
C GLU A 10 6.82 0.52 22.20
N ARG A 11 6.33 -0.66 21.79
CA ARG A 11 5.38 -0.76 20.66
C ARG A 11 4.04 -0.12 21.00
N GLU A 12 3.55 -0.32 22.21
CA GLU A 12 2.28 0.25 22.66
C GLU A 12 2.36 1.78 22.77
N GLU A 13 3.43 2.30 23.40
CA GLU A 13 3.70 3.74 23.46
C GLU A 13 3.84 4.35 22.05
N TYR A 14 4.56 3.67 21.17
CA TYR A 14 4.71 4.12 19.79
C TYR A 14 3.40 4.08 19.00
N ASP A 15 2.54 3.10 19.26
CA ASP A 15 1.23 2.99 18.62
C ASP A 15 0.25 4.06 19.10
N ALA A 16 0.32 4.45 20.38
CA ALA A 16 -0.42 5.58 20.90
C ALA A 16 -0.02 6.88 20.18
N LEU A 17 1.28 7.11 19.96
CA LEU A 17 1.73 8.30 19.23
C LEU A 17 1.30 8.30 17.76
N LEU A 18 1.27 7.14 17.11
CA LEU A 18 0.73 7.01 15.76
C LEU A 18 -0.77 7.30 15.70
N HIS A 19 -1.52 6.89 16.73
CA HIS A 19 -2.93 7.22 16.87
C HIS A 19 -3.14 8.72 17.07
N ASP A 20 -2.43 9.33 18.02
CA ASP A 20 -2.51 10.77 18.32
C ASP A 20 -2.08 11.65 17.15
N ALA A 21 -1.13 11.18 16.34
CA ALA A 21 -0.74 11.84 15.10
C ALA A 21 -1.82 11.75 14.01
N GLY A 22 -2.54 10.62 13.97
CA GLY A 22 -3.47 10.27 12.91
C GLY A 22 -4.89 10.77 13.09
N TYR A 23 -5.33 10.87 14.33
CA TYR A 23 -6.72 11.09 14.71
C TYR A 23 -6.84 12.30 15.64
N ASP A 24 -7.99 12.95 15.60
CA ASP A 24 -8.34 14.00 16.54
C ASP A 24 -9.07 13.44 17.77
N GLU A 25 -9.49 14.34 18.66
CA GLU A 25 -10.22 14.02 19.89
C GLU A 25 -11.60 13.37 19.63
N HIS A 26 -12.14 13.50 18.42
CA HIS A 26 -13.39 12.89 17.99
C HIS A 26 -13.16 11.55 17.26
N GLY A 27 -11.92 11.07 17.20
CA GLY A 27 -11.56 9.86 16.45
C GLY A 27 -11.65 10.04 14.94
N GLN A 28 -11.74 11.27 14.44
CA GLN A 28 -11.73 11.57 13.02
C GLN A 28 -10.30 11.66 12.52
N ARG A 29 -10.07 11.12 11.31
CA ARG A 29 -8.74 11.09 10.73
C ARG A 29 -8.33 12.49 10.27
N ARG A 30 -7.15 12.93 10.70
CA ARG A 30 -6.56 14.22 10.31
C ARG A 30 -6.14 14.25 8.83
N PRO A 31 -6.07 15.44 8.21
CA PRO A 31 -5.48 15.60 6.87
C PRO A 31 -4.06 15.05 6.76
N SER A 32 -3.73 14.48 5.59
CA SER A 32 -2.43 13.82 5.39
C SER A 32 -1.21 14.74 5.58
N ALA A 33 -1.35 16.04 5.33
CA ALA A 33 -0.29 17.02 5.56
C ALA A 33 0.01 17.17 7.06
N GLU A 34 -1.02 17.28 7.88
CA GLU A 34 -0.92 17.46 9.33
C GLU A 34 -0.38 16.22 10.04
N ILE A 35 -0.76 15.02 9.60
CA ILE A 35 -0.29 13.77 10.21
C ILE A 35 1.23 13.67 10.19
N GLY A 36 1.87 14.07 9.08
CA GLY A 36 3.32 13.99 8.93
C GLY A 36 4.06 14.91 9.88
N GLU A 37 3.58 16.16 10.00
CA GLU A 37 4.13 17.17 10.90
C GLU A 37 3.90 16.79 12.36
N ARG A 38 2.68 16.37 12.71
CA ARG A 38 2.33 15.98 14.07
C ARG A 38 3.13 14.77 14.54
N MET A 39 3.35 13.80 13.67
CA MET A 39 4.20 12.65 13.98
C MET A 39 5.64 13.07 14.26
N HIS A 40 6.16 14.06 13.52
CA HIS A 40 7.51 14.59 13.73
C HIS A 40 7.64 15.29 15.09
N GLU A 41 6.66 16.12 15.46
CA GLU A 41 6.60 16.78 16.77
C GLU A 41 6.58 15.76 17.91
N LEU A 42 5.66 14.81 17.84
CA LEU A 42 5.47 13.77 18.87
C LEU A 42 6.72 12.92 19.08
N LEU A 43 7.42 12.54 18.00
CA LEU A 43 8.67 11.81 18.09
C LEU A 43 9.80 12.67 18.67
N THR A 44 9.84 13.96 18.33
CA THR A 44 10.83 14.90 18.88
C THR A 44 10.63 15.08 20.39
N ASP A 45 9.38 15.18 20.84
CA ASP A 45 9.05 15.28 22.26
C ASP A 45 9.36 13.98 23.01
N ALA A 46 9.10 12.81 22.42
CA ALA A 46 9.52 11.53 22.98
C ALA A 46 11.05 11.44 23.14
N ILE A 47 11.82 11.94 22.17
CA ILE A 47 13.29 12.03 22.27
C ILE A 47 13.71 12.95 23.43
N ARG A 48 13.06 14.11 23.58
CA ARG A 48 13.33 15.05 24.69
C ARG A 48 12.99 14.44 26.05
N ALA A 49 11.95 13.62 26.11
CA ALA A 49 11.56 12.86 27.30
C ALA A 49 12.49 11.66 27.62
N GLY A 50 13.59 11.48 26.87
CA GLY A 50 14.57 10.42 27.12
C GLY A 50 14.20 9.06 26.57
N ARG A 51 13.17 8.97 25.71
CA ARG A 51 12.78 7.72 25.05
C ARG A 51 13.77 7.39 23.93
N ASN A 52 14.72 6.50 24.21
CA ASN A 52 15.76 6.12 23.25
C ASN A 52 15.19 5.46 21.98
N TRP A 53 14.09 4.72 22.11
CA TRP A 53 13.42 4.07 20.99
C TRP A 53 13.00 5.07 19.90
N ALA A 54 12.59 6.29 20.27
CA ALA A 54 12.12 7.32 19.34
C ALA A 54 13.24 7.82 18.42
N ARG A 55 14.50 7.84 18.89
CA ARG A 55 15.67 8.20 18.07
C ARG A 55 15.85 7.22 16.91
N TYR A 56 15.66 5.93 17.15
CA TYR A 56 15.77 4.91 16.11
C TYR A 56 14.61 4.98 15.11
N VAL A 57 13.41 5.32 15.58
CA VAL A 57 12.23 5.51 14.71
C VAL A 57 12.42 6.71 13.78
N VAL A 58 12.90 7.85 14.28
CA VAL A 58 13.16 9.05 13.45
C VAL A 58 14.19 8.76 12.36
N VAL A 59 15.26 8.04 12.66
CA VAL A 59 16.27 7.63 11.67
C VAL A 59 15.66 6.74 10.59
N ASP A 60 14.74 5.85 10.95
CA ASP A 60 14.05 4.98 9.99
C ASP A 60 13.01 5.75 9.15
N ASP A 61 12.37 6.74 9.75
CA ASP A 61 11.43 7.63 9.09
C ASP A 61 12.09 8.59 8.11
N ALA A 62 13.36 8.96 8.32
CA ALA A 62 14.13 9.68 7.31
C ALA A 62 14.22 8.90 5.97
N ARG A 63 14.10 7.57 6.00
CA ARG A 63 14.13 6.71 4.80
C ARG A 63 12.75 6.47 4.19
N SER A 64 11.72 6.38 5.02
CA SER A 64 10.37 5.95 4.58
C SER A 64 9.32 7.06 4.57
N GLY A 65 9.53 8.14 5.32
CA GLY A 65 8.59 9.25 5.54
C GLY A 65 7.49 8.92 6.56
N HIS A 66 7.27 9.82 7.53
CA HIS A 66 6.30 9.67 8.63
C HIS A 66 4.89 9.29 8.13
N LEU A 67 4.38 9.99 7.11
CA LEU A 67 3.04 9.73 6.55
C LEU A 67 2.90 8.32 5.95
N LYS A 68 3.92 7.81 5.26
CA LYS A 68 3.88 6.45 4.70
C LYS A 68 3.87 5.41 5.81
N ARG A 69 4.59 5.66 6.91
CA ARG A 69 4.56 4.79 8.07
C ARG A 69 3.22 4.80 8.77
N PHE A 70 2.65 5.99 9.02
CA PHE A 70 1.29 6.13 9.53
C PHE A 70 0.32 5.32 8.66
N LYS A 71 0.30 5.56 7.33
CA LYS A 71 -0.59 4.82 6.42
C LYS A 71 -0.41 3.30 6.49
N ARG A 72 0.81 2.80 6.72
CA ARG A 72 1.06 1.35 6.88
C ARG A 72 0.56 0.83 8.23
N TRP A 73 0.83 1.55 9.31
CA TRP A 73 0.37 1.24 10.66
C TRP A 73 -1.16 1.24 10.72
N ASP A 74 -1.74 2.33 10.24
CA ASP A 74 -3.16 2.55 10.11
C ASP A 74 -3.73 1.36 9.31
N LYS A 75 -3.17 1.07 8.13
CA LYS A 75 -3.55 -0.10 7.31
C LYS A 75 -3.48 -1.45 8.02
N SER A 76 -2.51 -1.66 8.90
CA SER A 76 -2.36 -2.91 9.65
C SER A 76 -3.34 -3.05 10.80
N ARG A 77 -3.88 -1.93 11.29
CA ARG A 77 -4.92 -1.87 12.32
C ARG A 77 -6.31 -1.66 11.75
N HIS A 78 -6.40 -1.38 10.45
CA HIS A 78 -7.52 -0.66 9.86
C HIS A 78 -8.84 -1.29 10.23
N VAL A 79 -9.55 -0.45 10.96
CA VAL A 79 -10.96 -0.46 11.10
C VAL A 79 -11.51 0.40 9.95
N VAL A 80 -12.56 -0.03 9.26
CA VAL A 80 -13.12 0.65 8.08
C VAL A 80 -14.52 1.12 8.41
N GLU A 81 -14.78 2.39 8.18
CA GLU A 81 -16.12 2.98 8.26
C GLU A 81 -16.98 2.48 7.09
N ILE A 82 -18.21 2.08 7.37
CA ILE A 82 -19.14 1.52 6.39
C ILE A 82 -20.38 2.40 6.30
N ASN A 83 -20.88 2.64 5.09
CA ASN A 83 -22.14 3.32 4.82
C ASN A 83 -22.28 4.74 5.42
N HIS A 84 -21.17 5.46 5.66
CA HIS A 84 -21.17 6.78 6.33
C HIS A 84 -21.75 6.76 7.76
N GLU A 85 -21.92 5.58 8.34
CA GLU A 85 -22.16 5.39 9.75
C GLU A 85 -20.81 5.04 10.39
N GLN A 86 -20.51 5.58 11.56
CA GLN A 86 -19.24 5.38 12.28
C GLN A 86 -19.07 3.95 12.83
N VAL A 87 -19.42 2.93 12.02
CA VAL A 87 -19.24 1.53 12.35
C VAL A 87 -17.82 1.14 12.03
N LEU A 88 -17.10 0.94 13.11
CA LEU A 88 -15.70 0.57 13.13
C LEU A 88 -15.56 -0.96 12.97
N VAL A 89 -15.26 -1.47 11.77
CA VAL A 89 -15.02 -2.92 11.55
C VAL A 89 -13.64 -3.28 11.02
N PRO A 90 -13.08 -4.47 11.31
CA PRO A 90 -11.78 -4.88 10.77
C PRO A 90 -11.75 -4.86 9.24
N ARG A 91 -10.66 -4.38 8.65
CA ARG A 91 -10.47 -4.33 7.19
C ARG A 91 -10.58 -5.70 6.52
N ALA A 92 -10.21 -6.76 7.23
CA ALA A 92 -10.36 -8.13 6.76
C ALA A 92 -11.83 -8.56 6.61
N ALA A 93 -12.77 -7.84 7.23
CA ALA A 93 -14.21 -8.09 7.15
C ALA A 93 -14.91 -7.29 6.05
N VAL A 94 -14.20 -6.44 5.29
CA VAL A 94 -14.79 -5.58 4.26
C VAL A 94 -14.13 -5.73 2.90
N MET A 95 -14.90 -5.41 1.86
CA MET A 95 -14.44 -5.32 0.49
C MET A 95 -15.02 -4.10 -0.22
N GLY A 96 -14.25 -3.54 -1.15
CA GLY A 96 -14.76 -2.50 -2.05
C GLY A 96 -15.64 -3.12 -3.14
N VAL A 97 -16.91 -2.72 -3.21
CA VAL A 97 -17.89 -3.18 -4.19
C VAL A 97 -18.40 -2.02 -5.06
N LYS A 98 -18.89 -2.35 -6.25
CA LYS A 98 -19.59 -1.41 -7.14
C LYS A 98 -21.09 -1.61 -6.97
N ARG A 99 -21.81 -0.57 -6.57
CA ARG A 99 -23.28 -0.59 -6.52
C ARG A 99 -23.86 0.42 -7.49
N LYS A 100 -25.07 0.13 -7.96
CA LYS A 100 -25.87 1.08 -8.76
C LYS A 100 -26.88 1.73 -7.83
N ASN A 101 -26.95 3.05 -7.90
CA ASN A 101 -28.04 3.78 -7.27
C ASN A 101 -29.34 3.46 -8.03
N ALA A 102 -30.37 3.03 -7.31
CA ALA A 102 -31.65 2.60 -7.90
C ALA A 102 -32.42 3.76 -8.55
N GLU A 103 -32.25 4.98 -8.06
CA GLU A 103 -32.96 6.17 -8.54
C GLU A 103 -32.23 6.85 -9.70
N THR A 104 -30.89 6.91 -9.64
CA THR A 104 -30.08 7.64 -10.63
C THR A 104 -29.40 6.73 -11.65
N GLY A 105 -29.36 5.42 -11.41
CA GLY A 105 -28.61 4.44 -12.22
C GLY A 105 -27.08 4.59 -12.13
N ALA A 106 -26.58 5.58 -11.40
CA ALA A 106 -25.16 5.87 -11.29
C ALA A 106 -24.43 4.75 -10.54
N VAL A 107 -23.28 4.32 -11.08
CA VAL A 107 -22.39 3.38 -10.40
C VAL A 107 -21.54 4.15 -9.41
N TYR A 108 -21.52 3.69 -8.17
CA TYR A 108 -20.66 4.22 -7.12
C TYR A 108 -19.88 3.08 -6.45
N HIS A 109 -18.76 3.46 -5.85
CA HIS A 109 -17.87 2.54 -5.14
C HIS A 109 -18.06 2.74 -3.65
N GLN A 110 -18.30 1.65 -2.91
CA GLN A 110 -18.40 1.69 -1.46
C GLN A 110 -17.68 0.49 -0.83
N GLN A 111 -17.40 0.58 0.48
CA GLN A 111 -16.98 -0.58 1.27
C GLN A 111 -18.24 -1.30 1.76
N ALA A 112 -18.26 -2.63 1.69
CA ALA A 112 -19.32 -3.47 2.23
C ALA A 112 -18.72 -4.55 3.14
N LEU A 113 -19.44 -4.91 4.20
CA LEU A 113 -19.10 -6.11 4.99
C LEU A 113 -19.27 -7.35 4.13
N PHE A 114 -18.38 -8.33 4.27
CA PHE A 114 -18.58 -9.64 3.65
C PHE A 114 -19.92 -10.28 4.05
N ALA A 115 -20.40 -10.02 5.27
CA ALA A 115 -21.68 -10.51 5.75
C ALA A 115 -22.90 -9.90 5.02
N GLU A 116 -22.73 -8.74 4.38
CA GLU A 116 -23.79 -7.97 3.73
C GLU A 116 -23.63 -7.91 2.20
N MET A 117 -22.58 -8.54 1.67
CA MET A 117 -22.33 -8.61 0.23
C MET A 117 -23.28 -9.61 -0.42
N ALA A 118 -23.81 -9.25 -1.58
CA ALA A 118 -24.48 -10.22 -2.45
C ALA A 118 -23.43 -11.16 -3.08
N TRP A 119 -23.85 -12.39 -3.41
CA TRP A 119 -22.97 -13.37 -4.06
C TRP A 119 -22.41 -12.85 -5.40
N ASP A 120 -23.22 -12.17 -6.18
CA ASP A 120 -22.80 -11.59 -7.46
C ASP A 120 -21.71 -10.52 -7.27
N GLU A 121 -21.80 -9.71 -6.20
CA GLU A 121 -20.74 -8.74 -5.86
C GLU A 121 -19.43 -9.44 -5.50
N LEU A 122 -19.50 -10.59 -4.83
CA LEU A 122 -18.32 -11.39 -4.50
C LEU A 122 -17.69 -12.03 -5.73
N VAL A 123 -18.51 -12.51 -6.68
CA VAL A 123 -18.04 -13.01 -7.98
C VAL A 123 -17.31 -11.91 -8.74
N ASP A 124 -17.92 -10.72 -8.87
CA ASP A 124 -17.30 -9.57 -9.54
C ASP A 124 -15.94 -9.19 -8.91
N VAL A 125 -15.85 -9.20 -7.58
CA VAL A 125 -14.59 -8.94 -6.86
C VAL A 125 -13.54 -10.00 -7.19
N MET A 126 -13.93 -11.28 -7.22
CA MET A 126 -13.05 -12.39 -7.52
C MET A 126 -12.53 -12.33 -8.95
N GLU A 127 -13.39 -12.06 -9.93
CA GLU A 127 -13.00 -11.88 -11.33
C GLU A 127 -12.05 -10.69 -11.50
N ALA A 128 -12.34 -9.56 -10.85
CA ALA A 128 -11.46 -8.39 -10.86
C ALA A 128 -10.12 -8.68 -10.17
N ALA A 129 -10.08 -9.53 -9.14
CA ALA A 129 -8.84 -9.96 -8.50
C ALA A 129 -8.02 -10.87 -9.43
N GLN A 130 -8.66 -11.85 -10.06
CA GLN A 130 -8.01 -12.74 -11.03
C GLN A 130 -7.43 -11.98 -12.23
N SER A 131 -8.20 -11.03 -12.78
CA SER A 131 -7.73 -10.17 -13.88
C SER A 131 -6.49 -9.37 -13.48
N ARG A 132 -6.45 -8.81 -12.27
CA ARG A 132 -5.27 -8.12 -11.74
C ARG A 132 -4.07 -9.04 -11.55
N ILE A 133 -4.29 -10.27 -11.08
CA ILE A 133 -3.22 -11.28 -10.95
C ILE A 133 -2.65 -11.62 -12.33
N ALA A 134 -3.50 -11.87 -13.32
CA ALA A 134 -3.06 -12.16 -14.69
C ALA A 134 -2.24 -11.01 -15.28
N ALA A 135 -2.71 -9.76 -15.13
CA ALA A 135 -1.98 -8.58 -15.59
C ALA A 135 -0.62 -8.40 -14.87
N ALA A 136 -0.57 -8.68 -13.57
CA ALA A 136 0.67 -8.66 -12.80
C ALA A 136 1.65 -9.75 -13.26
N GLN A 137 1.16 -10.95 -13.58
CA GLN A 137 2.00 -12.03 -14.12
C GLN A 137 2.61 -11.67 -15.48
N ILE A 138 1.85 -11.04 -16.37
CA ILE A 138 2.38 -10.51 -17.64
C ILE A 138 3.51 -9.52 -17.35
N THR A 139 3.27 -8.56 -16.46
CA THR A 139 4.28 -7.57 -16.06
C THR A 139 5.54 -8.22 -15.50
N VAL A 140 5.40 -9.21 -14.63
CA VAL A 140 6.53 -9.98 -14.07
C VAL A 140 7.31 -10.69 -15.18
N GLY A 141 6.62 -11.34 -16.12
CA GLY A 141 7.24 -11.99 -17.27
C GLY A 141 8.04 -11.01 -18.13
N THR A 142 7.46 -9.84 -18.43
CA THR A 142 8.15 -8.75 -19.14
C THR A 142 9.39 -8.29 -18.38
N CYS A 143 9.28 -8.03 -17.08
CA CYS A 143 10.43 -7.62 -16.26
C CYS A 143 11.54 -8.69 -16.24
N ALA A 144 11.18 -9.97 -16.15
CA ALA A 144 12.16 -11.06 -16.18
C ALA A 144 12.93 -11.10 -17.51
N LYS A 145 12.25 -10.91 -18.65
CA LYS A 145 12.90 -10.78 -19.97
C LYS A 145 13.88 -9.61 -20.00
N LEU A 146 13.44 -8.44 -19.54
CA LEU A 146 14.30 -7.26 -19.51
C LEU A 146 15.51 -7.44 -18.58
N LEU A 147 15.36 -8.17 -17.47
CA LEU A 147 16.49 -8.52 -16.59
C LEU A 147 17.46 -9.50 -17.26
N ALA A 148 17.00 -10.38 -18.16
CA ALA A 148 17.90 -11.23 -18.94
C ALA A 148 18.83 -10.42 -19.86
N LEU A 149 18.40 -9.24 -20.33
CA LEU A 149 19.29 -8.32 -21.06
C LEU A 149 20.43 -7.80 -20.18
N LYS A 150 20.19 -7.56 -18.88
CA LYS A 150 21.23 -7.13 -17.93
C LYS A 150 22.28 -8.22 -17.73
N VAL A 151 21.88 -9.50 -17.72
CA VAL A 151 22.82 -10.63 -17.66
C VAL A 151 23.67 -10.70 -18.93
N ARG A 152 23.07 -10.48 -20.10
CA ARG A 152 23.76 -10.51 -21.41
C ARG A 152 24.60 -9.27 -21.70
N CYS A 153 24.27 -8.14 -21.10
CA CYS A 153 24.98 -6.87 -21.24
C CYS A 153 25.10 -6.17 -19.87
N PRO A 154 26.02 -6.63 -18.99
CA PRO A 154 26.15 -6.13 -17.62
C PRO A 154 26.48 -4.65 -17.53
N ASP A 155 27.20 -4.11 -18.51
CA ASP A 155 27.61 -2.70 -18.55
C ASP A 155 26.51 -1.76 -19.03
N SER A 156 25.34 -2.30 -19.44
CA SER A 156 24.21 -1.47 -19.85
C SER A 156 23.63 -0.68 -18.67
N THR A 157 23.23 0.55 -18.97
CA THR A 157 22.57 1.46 -18.01
C THR A 157 21.07 1.21 -17.91
N GLY A 158 20.49 0.49 -18.87
CA GLY A 158 19.10 0.10 -18.89
C GLY A 158 18.74 -0.77 -20.11
N PRO A 159 17.48 -1.22 -20.23
CA PRO A 159 17.07 -2.16 -21.27
C PRO A 159 17.25 -1.63 -22.70
N ALA A 160 16.96 -0.34 -22.94
CA ALA A 160 17.14 0.27 -24.26
C ALA A 160 18.62 0.27 -24.71
N ASP A 161 19.53 0.67 -23.82
CA ASP A 161 20.98 0.64 -24.04
C ASP A 161 21.47 -0.80 -24.28
N ALA A 162 20.98 -1.77 -23.49
CA ALA A 162 21.28 -3.18 -23.69
C ALA A 162 20.84 -3.68 -25.08
N CYS A 163 19.63 -3.34 -25.52
CA CYS A 163 19.13 -3.67 -26.86
C CYS A 163 19.98 -3.04 -27.96
N THR A 164 20.35 -1.76 -27.86
CA THR A 164 21.25 -1.10 -28.82
C THR A 164 22.60 -1.80 -28.91
N ARG A 165 23.23 -2.13 -27.78
CA ARG A 165 24.52 -2.81 -27.73
C ARG A 165 24.46 -4.24 -28.27
N LEU A 166 23.36 -4.94 -28.01
CA LEU A 166 23.11 -6.30 -28.49
C LEU A 166 22.52 -6.33 -29.92
N ARG A 167 22.27 -5.17 -30.55
CA ARG A 167 21.62 -5.03 -31.86
C ARG A 167 20.26 -5.75 -31.93
N LEU A 168 19.50 -5.67 -30.84
CA LEU A 168 18.14 -6.21 -30.75
C LEU A 168 17.13 -5.07 -30.90
N ASP A 169 16.03 -5.36 -31.58
CA ASP A 169 14.84 -4.51 -31.55
C ASP A 169 14.03 -4.79 -30.27
N MET A 170 13.63 -3.74 -29.54
CA MET A 170 12.96 -3.87 -28.24
C MET A 170 11.57 -4.51 -28.39
N ASP A 171 10.80 -4.06 -29.37
CA ASP A 171 9.43 -4.53 -29.57
C ASP A 171 9.43 -6.00 -30.03
N ALA A 172 10.32 -6.36 -30.95
CA ALA A 172 10.52 -7.75 -31.35
C ALA A 172 10.99 -8.62 -30.17
N TYR A 173 11.90 -8.12 -29.33
CA TYR A 173 12.40 -8.86 -28.18
C TYR A 173 11.31 -9.14 -27.13
N LEU A 174 10.44 -8.16 -26.86
CA LEU A 174 9.34 -8.34 -25.92
C LEU A 174 8.29 -9.33 -26.44
N ARG A 175 8.02 -9.32 -27.75
CA ARG A 175 7.02 -10.19 -28.41
C ARG A 175 7.51 -11.60 -28.76
N ALA A 176 8.81 -11.87 -28.68
CA ALA A 176 9.42 -13.11 -29.18
C ALA A 176 8.89 -14.43 -28.56
N ASP A 177 8.19 -14.40 -27.42
CA ASP A 177 7.58 -15.60 -26.81
C ASP A 177 6.05 -15.65 -26.93
N GLU A 178 5.41 -14.64 -27.53
CA GLU A 178 3.95 -14.66 -27.78
C GLU A 178 3.58 -15.62 -28.93
N THR A 179 4.56 -16.06 -29.72
CA THR A 179 4.40 -16.98 -30.86
C THR A 179 4.63 -18.45 -30.52
N ALA A 180 4.93 -18.80 -29.26
CA ALA A 180 5.22 -20.16 -28.82
C ALA A 180 4.18 -20.76 -27.85
N ALA A 181 3.05 -20.08 -27.64
CA ALA A 181 1.90 -20.53 -26.85
C ALA A 181 0.66 -20.68 -27.74
#